data_AF-A0A970YAG1-F1
#
_entry.id   AF-A0A970YAG1-F1
#
_cell.length_a   1.000
_cell.length_b   1.000
_cell.length_c   1.000
_cell.angle_alpha   90.00
_cell.angle_beta   90.00
_cell.angle_gamma   90.00
#
_symmetry.space_group_name_H-M   'P 1'
#
loop_
_entity.id
_entity.type
_entity.pdbx_description
1 polymer ?
#
loop_
_entity_poly.entity_id
_entity_poly.type
_entity_poly.pdbx_seq_one_letter_code
_entity_poly.pdbx_strand_id
1 'polypeptide(L)'
;MELAYPPFETKDESGEATGISADFARALGAYLSREVVIENIAWDGLIPSLQTGMVDVVISSMTITEKRKETVDFSDPYACALLAILVNSGSSIEIADDLNRAGVKVAVKTGSTGYFYAQEHLPNAQIIALSDESACVTEVSQGKADAFIYDQLTIYRNWQAHPDTTKAVFIPFQDVEYWGCAVAKGNSELCGQINEFIKKFTDEGGWDELTEKYLSEEKLAFDSLGFKWFFDLDE
;
A
#
# COMPACT_ATOMS: atom_id res chain seq x y z
N MET A 1 3.23 -5.80 11.18
CA MET A 1 3.28 -5.16 9.84
C MET A 1 4.10 -6.04 8.90
N GLU A 2 4.00 -5.88 7.59
CA GLU A 2 4.86 -6.59 6.63
C GLU A 2 6.04 -5.70 6.22
N LEU A 3 7.26 -6.02 6.66
CA LEU A 3 8.46 -5.20 6.41
C LEU A 3 9.06 -5.47 5.02
N ALA A 4 8.23 -5.41 3.98
CA ALA A 4 8.59 -5.65 2.59
C ALA A 4 7.96 -4.63 1.61
N TYR A 5 7.54 -3.47 2.12
CA TYR A 5 6.86 -2.41 1.37
C TYR A 5 7.55 -1.04 1.59
N PRO A 6 8.77 -0.84 1.05
CA PRO A 6 9.46 0.44 1.17
C PRO A 6 8.76 1.54 0.35
N PRO A 7 8.73 2.80 0.83
CA PRO A 7 9.41 3.31 2.03
C PRO A 7 8.55 3.26 3.31
N PHE A 8 7.37 2.63 3.28
CA PHE A 8 6.46 2.62 4.42
C PHE A 8 6.83 1.60 5.49
N GLU A 9 7.02 0.34 5.09
CA GLU A 9 7.39 -0.76 5.96
C GLU A 9 8.62 -1.49 5.41
N THR A 10 9.78 -1.30 6.03
CA THR A 10 11.01 -1.95 5.58
C THR A 10 11.94 -2.26 6.75
N LYS A 11 13.12 -2.80 6.46
CA LYS A 11 14.20 -3.04 7.42
C LYS A 11 15.41 -2.20 7.05
N ASP A 12 16.14 -1.74 8.05
CA ASP A 12 17.47 -1.19 7.84
C ASP A 12 18.52 -2.29 7.64
N GLU A 13 19.78 -1.91 7.48
CA GLU A 13 20.90 -2.84 7.28
C GLU A 13 21.13 -3.79 8.47
N SER A 14 20.68 -3.41 9.67
CA SER A 14 20.75 -4.24 10.88
C SER A 14 19.57 -5.21 11.01
N GLY A 15 18.56 -5.07 10.16
CA GLY A 15 17.34 -5.87 10.17
C GLY A 15 16.22 -5.28 11.01
N GLU A 16 16.42 -4.11 11.61
CA GLU A 16 15.44 -3.41 12.44
C GLU A 16 14.38 -2.73 11.58
N ALA A 17 13.13 -2.73 12.06
CA ALA A 17 12.02 -2.12 11.34
C ALA A 17 12.23 -0.62 11.16
N THR A 18 12.05 -0.12 9.95
CA THR A 18 12.16 1.31 9.61
C THR A 18 11.16 1.67 8.52
N GLY A 19 11.03 2.97 8.25
CA GLY A 19 10.07 3.52 7.30
C GLY A 19 8.94 4.28 7.98
N ILE A 20 8.07 4.85 7.16
CA ILE A 20 6.99 5.76 7.57
C ILE A 20 6.08 5.10 8.61
N SER A 21 5.62 3.88 8.36
CA SER A 21 4.69 3.18 9.25
C SER A 21 5.36 2.72 10.54
N ALA A 22 6.67 2.41 10.51
CA ALA A 22 7.42 2.09 11.71
C ALA A 22 7.59 3.32 12.61
N ASP A 23 7.88 4.48 12.03
CA ASP A 23 8.00 5.74 12.78
C ASP A 23 6.65 6.25 13.27
N PHE A 24 5.60 6.14 12.46
CA PHE A 24 4.23 6.42 12.87
C PHE A 24 3.78 5.50 14.03
N ALA A 25 4.10 4.20 13.98
CA ALA A 25 3.81 3.26 15.07
C ALA A 25 4.54 3.65 16.37
N ARG A 26 5.81 4.07 16.29
CA ARG A 26 6.59 4.55 17.44
C ARG A 26 6.00 5.84 18.02
N ALA A 27 5.58 6.77 17.16
CA ALA A 27 4.92 8.00 17.58
C ALA A 27 3.58 7.71 18.28
N LEU A 28 2.79 6.75 17.78
CA LEU A 28 1.57 6.27 18.44
C LEU A 28 1.89 5.67 19.82
N GLY A 29 2.92 4.81 19.91
CA GLY A 29 3.35 4.24 21.18
C GLY A 29 3.76 5.31 22.20
N ALA A 30 4.52 6.31 21.77
CA ALA A 30 4.90 7.45 22.60
C ALA A 30 3.66 8.24 23.09
N TYR A 31 2.69 8.51 22.19
CA TYR A 31 1.43 9.16 22.55
C TYR A 31 0.64 8.37 23.61
N LEU A 32 0.58 7.05 23.47
CA LEU A 32 -0.12 6.16 24.41
C LEU A 32 0.70 5.78 25.64
N SER A 33 1.95 6.24 25.74
CA SER A 33 2.91 5.83 26.78
C SER A 33 3.08 4.29 26.86
N ARG A 34 3.19 3.65 25.69
CA ARG A 34 3.37 2.19 25.54
C ARG A 34 4.64 1.87 24.74
N GLU A 35 5.31 0.79 25.13
CA GLU A 35 6.40 0.22 24.33
C GLU A 35 5.84 -0.40 23.05
N VAL A 36 6.52 -0.17 21.93
CA VAL A 36 6.13 -0.69 20.62
C VAL A 36 7.02 -1.86 20.25
N VAL A 37 6.41 -3.02 20.03
CA VAL A 37 7.06 -4.20 19.47
C VAL A 37 6.57 -4.36 18.03
N ILE A 38 7.48 -4.26 17.07
CA ILE A 38 7.16 -4.40 15.65
C ILE A 38 7.38 -5.86 15.23
N GLU A 39 6.29 -6.58 15.04
CA GLU A 39 6.31 -7.94 14.49
C GLU A 39 6.27 -7.90 12.96
N ASN A 40 7.24 -8.58 12.33
CA ASN A 40 7.30 -8.76 10.88
C ASN A 40 6.48 -9.97 10.45
N ILE A 41 5.30 -9.73 9.90
CA ILE A 41 4.31 -10.75 9.55
C ILE A 41 3.98 -10.58 8.06
N ALA A 42 3.95 -11.69 7.31
CA ALA A 42 3.53 -11.68 5.91
C ALA A 42 2.10 -11.15 5.76
N TRP A 43 1.79 -10.52 4.62
CA TRP A 43 0.53 -9.81 4.38
C TRP A 43 -0.73 -10.63 4.72
N ASP A 44 -0.75 -11.89 4.31
CA ASP A 44 -1.86 -12.82 4.52
C ASP A 44 -2.08 -13.17 6.00
N GLY A 45 -1.04 -13.03 6.83
CA GLY A 45 -1.07 -13.24 8.27
C GLY A 45 -1.47 -12.02 9.10
N LEU A 46 -1.53 -10.82 8.52
CA LEU A 46 -1.78 -9.58 9.28
C LEU A 46 -3.16 -9.58 9.96
N ILE A 47 -4.25 -9.77 9.22
CA ILE A 47 -5.60 -9.82 9.81
C ILE A 47 -5.76 -11.03 10.76
N PRO A 48 -5.33 -12.25 10.39
CA PRO A 48 -5.34 -13.38 11.32
C PRO A 48 -4.62 -13.09 12.64
N SER A 49 -3.52 -12.34 12.63
CA SER A 49 -2.76 -12.02 13.84
C SER A 49 -3.52 -11.12 14.83
N LEU A 50 -4.43 -10.27 14.34
CA LEU A 50 -5.35 -9.52 15.20
C LEU A 50 -6.39 -10.43 15.83
N GLN A 51 -6.91 -11.39 15.06
CA GLN A 51 -7.95 -12.32 15.51
C GLN A 51 -7.46 -13.28 16.59
N THR A 52 -6.17 -13.66 16.53
CA THR A 52 -5.53 -14.51 17.54
C THR A 52 -5.03 -13.72 18.75
N GLY A 53 -5.04 -12.38 18.69
CA GLY A 53 -4.45 -11.52 19.73
C GLY A 53 -2.92 -11.58 19.75
N MET A 54 -2.27 -11.99 18.66
CA MET A 54 -0.81 -11.98 18.54
C MET A 54 -0.27 -10.55 18.42
N VAL A 55 -1.03 -9.65 17.81
CA VAL A 55 -0.72 -8.21 17.74
C VAL A 55 -1.96 -7.40 18.10
N ASP A 56 -1.75 -6.19 18.63
CA ASP A 56 -2.83 -5.29 19.01
C ASP A 56 -3.35 -4.45 17.84
N VAL A 57 -2.45 -4.10 16.91
CA VAL A 57 -2.70 -3.19 15.79
C VAL A 57 -1.90 -3.61 14.56
N VAL A 58 -2.51 -3.46 13.38
CA VAL A 58 -1.85 -3.57 12.07
C VAL A 58 -1.74 -2.16 11.47
N ILE A 59 -0.50 -1.72 11.31
CA ILE A 59 -0.10 -0.50 10.60
C ILE A 59 0.80 -0.95 9.45
N SER A 60 0.21 -1.17 8.28
CA SER A 60 0.92 -1.79 7.14
C SER A 60 0.32 -1.33 5.81
N SER A 61 0.11 -0.02 5.63
CA SER A 61 -0.46 0.56 4.40
C SER A 61 -1.75 -0.16 3.92
N MET A 62 -2.60 -0.55 4.88
CA MET A 62 -3.72 -1.44 4.62
C MET A 62 -4.94 -0.65 4.15
N THR A 63 -5.34 -0.87 2.89
CA THR A 63 -6.60 -0.34 2.39
C THR A 63 -7.80 -0.78 3.24
N ILE A 64 -8.60 0.19 3.64
CA ILE A 64 -9.90 0.00 4.27
C ILE A 64 -10.86 -0.53 3.21
N THR A 65 -11.35 -1.76 3.37
CA THR A 65 -12.35 -2.35 2.48
C THR A 65 -13.50 -2.94 3.30
N GLU A 66 -14.70 -3.00 2.74
CA GLU A 66 -15.87 -3.58 3.43
C GLU A 66 -15.61 -5.04 3.84
N LYS A 67 -15.00 -5.84 2.96
CA LYS A 67 -14.60 -7.21 3.27
C LYS A 67 -13.63 -7.32 4.45
N ARG A 68 -12.69 -6.37 4.60
CA ARG A 68 -11.79 -6.34 5.76
C ARG A 68 -12.52 -5.84 7.00
N LYS A 69 -13.41 -4.85 6.89
CA LYS A 69 -14.25 -4.38 8.00
C LYS A 69 -15.17 -5.47 8.57
N GLU A 70 -15.48 -6.52 7.83
CA GLU A 70 -16.21 -7.68 8.38
C GLU A 70 -15.41 -8.40 9.47
N THR A 71 -14.07 -8.36 9.43
CA THR A 71 -13.19 -9.15 10.31
C THR A 71 -12.37 -8.32 11.30
N VAL A 72 -12.18 -7.03 11.04
CA VAL A 72 -11.44 -6.08 11.89
C VAL A 72 -12.20 -4.76 12.01
N ASP A 73 -11.82 -3.94 12.98
CA ASP A 73 -12.20 -2.52 13.00
C ASP A 73 -11.02 -1.69 12.47
N PHE A 74 -11.33 -0.63 11.73
CA PHE A 74 -10.34 0.32 11.23
C PHE A 74 -10.44 1.64 11.95
N SER A 75 -9.29 2.29 12.13
CA SER A 75 -9.20 3.70 12.46
C SER A 75 -9.82 4.59 11.38
N ASP A 76 -9.90 5.89 11.66
CA ASP A 76 -10.03 6.91 10.64
C ASP A 76 -8.86 6.78 9.63
N PRO A 77 -9.09 7.13 8.35
CA PRO A 77 -8.04 7.02 7.35
C PRO A 77 -6.89 7.97 7.66
N TYR A 78 -5.66 7.52 7.41
CA TYR A 78 -4.46 8.34 7.56
C TYR A 78 -3.76 8.65 6.24
N ALA A 79 -4.09 7.92 5.18
CA ALA A 79 -3.57 8.16 3.83
C ALA A 79 -4.58 7.73 2.76
N CYS A 80 -4.43 8.23 1.55
CA CYS A 80 -5.18 7.84 0.37
C CYS A 80 -4.28 7.40 -0.77
N ALA A 81 -4.77 6.49 -1.61
CA ALA A 81 -4.06 5.97 -2.77
C ALA A 81 -5.03 5.66 -3.91
N LEU A 82 -4.51 5.61 -5.13
CA LEU A 82 -5.18 5.00 -6.27
C LEU A 82 -4.36 3.81 -6.74
N LEU A 83 -5.03 2.85 -7.39
CA LEU A 83 -4.32 1.85 -8.19
C LEU A 83 -3.80 2.48 -9.49
N ALA A 84 -2.63 2.00 -9.92
CA ALA A 84 -1.98 2.27 -11.18
C ALA A 84 -1.45 0.96 -11.77
N ILE A 85 -0.84 1.04 -12.96
CA ILE A 85 -0.37 -0.14 -13.69
C ILE A 85 1.08 0.07 -14.13
N LEU A 86 1.95 -0.86 -13.75
CA LEU A 86 3.29 -1.00 -14.31
C LEU A 86 3.18 -1.93 -15.51
N VAL A 87 3.62 -1.49 -16.68
CA VAL A 87 3.45 -2.18 -17.95
C VAL A 87 4.81 -2.47 -18.55
N ASN A 88 5.00 -3.65 -19.14
CA ASN A 88 6.22 -3.94 -19.89
C ASN A 88 6.34 -3.00 -21.10
N SER A 89 7.53 -2.47 -21.39
CA SER A 89 7.72 -1.49 -22.47
C SER A 89 7.42 -2.05 -23.88
N GLY A 90 7.46 -3.37 -24.06
CA GLY A 90 7.06 -4.05 -25.29
C GLY A 90 5.54 -4.30 -25.43
N SER A 91 4.73 -3.98 -24.42
CA SER A 91 3.28 -4.20 -24.43
C SER A 91 2.51 -3.01 -25.02
N SER A 92 1.33 -3.31 -25.59
CA SER A 92 0.42 -2.31 -26.17
C SER A 92 -0.60 -1.74 -25.18
N ILE A 93 -0.50 -2.09 -23.90
CA ILE A 93 -1.41 -1.61 -22.85
C ILE A 93 -1.15 -0.12 -22.59
N GLU A 94 -2.18 0.71 -22.72
CA GLU A 94 -2.12 2.14 -22.39
C GLU A 94 -3.16 2.55 -21.34
N ILE A 95 -4.23 1.76 -21.16
CA ILE A 95 -5.30 1.98 -20.18
C ILE A 95 -5.71 0.66 -19.51
N ALA A 96 -6.43 0.74 -18.39
CA ALA A 96 -6.92 -0.43 -17.68
C ALA A 96 -7.80 -1.35 -18.54
N ASP A 97 -8.60 -0.79 -19.46
CA ASP A 97 -9.46 -1.57 -20.37
C ASP A 97 -8.67 -2.51 -21.29
N ASP A 98 -7.41 -2.18 -21.61
CA ASP A 98 -6.54 -3.01 -22.44
C ASP A 98 -6.13 -4.32 -21.75
N LEU A 99 -6.31 -4.40 -20.42
CA LEU A 99 -5.92 -5.55 -19.62
C LEU A 99 -6.86 -6.74 -19.81
N ASN A 100 -8.17 -6.51 -20.02
CA ASN A 100 -9.18 -7.57 -20.05
C ASN A 100 -9.29 -8.27 -21.41
N ARG A 101 -8.19 -8.84 -21.89
CA ARG A 101 -8.11 -9.49 -23.22
C ARG A 101 -7.37 -10.81 -23.17
N ALA A 102 -7.80 -11.74 -24.02
CA ALA A 102 -7.14 -13.04 -24.15
C ALA A 102 -5.65 -12.87 -24.52
N GLY A 103 -4.79 -13.60 -23.82
CA GLY A 103 -3.35 -13.58 -24.03
C GLY A 103 -2.60 -12.50 -23.22
N VAL A 104 -3.31 -11.55 -22.61
CA VAL A 104 -2.71 -10.59 -21.66
C VAL A 104 -2.46 -11.28 -20.33
N LYS A 105 -1.25 -11.10 -19.78
CA LYS A 105 -0.85 -11.61 -18.47
C LYS A 105 -0.69 -10.48 -17.48
N VAL A 106 -1.41 -10.57 -16.36
CA VAL A 106 -1.38 -9.55 -15.31
C VAL A 106 -0.85 -10.18 -14.03
N ALA A 107 0.35 -9.75 -13.62
CA ALA A 107 0.89 -10.07 -12.30
C ALA A 107 0.13 -9.29 -11.23
N VAL A 108 -0.10 -9.92 -10.08
CA VAL A 108 -0.76 -9.30 -8.92
C VAL A 108 -0.22 -9.88 -7.63
N LYS A 109 -0.10 -9.05 -6.59
CA LYS A 109 0.23 -9.50 -5.23
C LYS A 109 -1.02 -10.04 -4.54
N THR A 110 -0.96 -11.30 -4.12
CA THR A 110 -2.09 -12.00 -3.49
C THR A 110 -2.63 -11.21 -2.30
N GLY A 111 -3.95 -10.95 -2.30
CA GLY A 111 -4.62 -10.25 -1.22
C GLY A 111 -4.47 -8.72 -1.22
N SER A 112 -3.80 -8.13 -2.22
CA SER A 112 -3.84 -6.68 -2.47
C SER A 112 -5.17 -6.27 -3.12
N THR A 113 -5.46 -4.96 -3.13
CA THR A 113 -6.63 -4.44 -3.85
C THR A 113 -6.48 -4.59 -5.36
N GLY A 114 -5.27 -4.48 -5.91
CA GLY A 114 -4.97 -4.82 -7.31
C GLY A 114 -5.26 -6.29 -7.66
N TYR A 115 -5.04 -7.23 -6.74
CA TYR A 115 -5.44 -8.64 -6.91
C TYR A 115 -6.96 -8.80 -7.01
N PHE A 116 -7.70 -8.18 -6.11
CA PHE A 116 -9.17 -8.26 -6.12
C PHE A 116 -9.76 -7.57 -7.37
N TYR A 117 -9.24 -6.40 -7.73
CA TYR A 117 -9.61 -5.72 -8.97
C TYR A 117 -9.40 -6.61 -10.19
N ALA A 118 -8.24 -7.26 -10.30
CA ALA A 118 -7.95 -8.15 -11.42
C ALA A 118 -8.90 -9.35 -11.50
N GLN A 119 -9.24 -9.94 -10.34
CA GLN A 119 -10.20 -11.05 -10.29
C GLN A 119 -11.61 -10.65 -10.72
N GLU A 120 -12.05 -9.44 -10.36
CA GLU A 120 -13.40 -8.96 -10.63
C GLU A 120 -13.56 -8.45 -12.06
N HIS A 121 -12.57 -7.71 -12.58
CA HIS A 121 -12.71 -6.93 -13.81
C HIS A 121 -11.96 -7.51 -15.02
N LEU A 122 -11.07 -8.49 -14.83
CA LEU A 122 -10.21 -9.02 -15.91
C LEU A 122 -10.45 -10.52 -16.21
N PRO A 123 -11.71 -10.97 -16.41
CA PRO A 123 -12.01 -12.40 -16.61
C PRO A 123 -11.40 -13.00 -17.89
N ASN A 124 -10.98 -12.18 -18.86
CA ASN A 124 -10.36 -12.64 -20.10
C ASN A 124 -8.83 -12.61 -20.05
N ALA A 125 -8.23 -12.04 -19.01
CA ALA A 125 -6.79 -12.00 -18.81
C ALA A 125 -6.29 -13.25 -18.08
N GLN A 126 -5.00 -13.56 -18.22
CA GLN A 126 -4.32 -14.54 -17.38
C GLN A 126 -3.79 -13.84 -16.12
N ILE A 127 -4.38 -14.15 -14.97
CA ILE A 127 -3.92 -13.60 -13.68
C ILE A 127 -2.78 -14.45 -13.11
N ILE A 128 -1.63 -13.83 -12.85
CA ILE A 128 -0.45 -14.43 -12.22
C ILE A 128 -0.38 -13.89 -10.78
N ALA A 129 -0.96 -14.64 -9.84
CA ALA A 129 -0.94 -14.28 -8.42
C ALA A 129 0.38 -14.73 -7.75
N LEU A 130 1.08 -13.78 -7.13
CA LEU A 130 2.35 -14.00 -6.44
C LEU A 130 2.23 -13.52 -4.99
N SER A 131 3.10 -14.02 -4.10
CA SER A 131 3.18 -13.58 -2.70
C SER A 131 3.86 -12.22 -2.57
N ASP A 132 4.87 -11.96 -3.41
CA ASP A 132 5.80 -10.86 -3.26
C ASP A 132 5.61 -9.79 -4.34
N GLU A 133 5.62 -8.52 -3.93
CA GLU A 133 5.53 -7.38 -4.84
C GLU A 133 6.70 -7.34 -5.83
N SER A 134 7.92 -7.52 -5.33
CA SER A 134 9.15 -7.50 -6.15
C SER A 134 9.16 -8.60 -7.21
N ALA A 135 8.53 -9.74 -6.94
CA ALA A 135 8.34 -10.80 -7.92
C ALA A 135 7.38 -10.36 -9.04
N CYS A 136 6.31 -9.64 -8.72
CA CYS A 136 5.39 -9.08 -9.72
C CYS A 136 6.11 -8.09 -10.64
N VAL A 137 6.90 -7.18 -10.06
CA VAL A 137 7.71 -6.21 -10.82
C VAL A 137 8.71 -6.94 -11.73
N THR A 138 9.35 -8.00 -11.23
CA THR A 138 10.30 -8.81 -12.01
C THR A 138 9.62 -9.50 -13.20
N GLU A 139 8.42 -10.05 -13.02
CA GLU A 139 7.68 -10.67 -14.12
C GLU A 139 7.35 -9.65 -15.23
N VAL A 140 7.01 -8.42 -14.87
CA VAL A 140 6.74 -7.34 -15.84
C VAL A 140 8.02 -6.86 -16.51
N SER A 141 9.07 -6.54 -15.74
CA SER A 141 10.32 -6.01 -16.31
C SER A 141 11.05 -7.01 -17.21
N GLN A 142 10.84 -8.32 -17.01
CA GLN A 142 11.36 -9.39 -17.86
C GLN A 142 10.43 -9.76 -19.03
N GLY A 143 9.25 -9.13 -19.15
CA GLY A 143 8.28 -9.41 -20.21
C GLY A 143 7.60 -10.78 -20.10
N LYS A 144 7.62 -11.38 -18.90
CA LYS A 144 6.88 -12.63 -18.63
C LYS A 144 5.42 -12.36 -18.29
N ALA A 145 5.14 -11.21 -17.68
CA ALA A 145 3.82 -10.59 -17.56
C ALA A 145 3.78 -9.27 -18.35
N ASP A 146 2.60 -8.90 -18.83
CA ASP A 146 2.39 -7.64 -19.56
C ASP A 146 2.20 -6.45 -18.62
N ALA A 147 1.59 -6.70 -17.46
CA ALA A 147 1.24 -5.66 -16.50
C ALA A 147 1.28 -6.14 -15.04
N PHE A 148 1.43 -5.19 -14.11
CA PHE A 148 1.27 -5.36 -12.68
C PHE A 148 0.40 -4.22 -12.14
N ILE A 149 -0.65 -4.57 -11.39
CA ILE A 149 -1.58 -3.60 -10.79
C ILE A 149 -1.26 -3.43 -9.31
N TYR A 150 -0.96 -2.20 -8.90
CA TYR A 150 -0.63 -1.85 -7.52
C TYR A 150 -0.81 -0.34 -7.27
N ASP A 151 -0.53 0.16 -6.07
CA ASP A 151 -0.69 1.58 -5.76
C ASP A 151 0.26 2.49 -6.57
N GLN A 152 -0.16 3.74 -6.79
CA GLN A 152 0.57 4.73 -7.58
C GLN A 152 2.04 4.93 -7.18
N LEU A 153 2.38 4.90 -5.88
CA LEU A 153 3.76 5.14 -5.45
C LEU A 153 4.66 3.99 -5.89
N THR A 154 4.24 2.77 -5.64
CA THR A 154 4.98 1.58 -6.05
C THR A 154 5.14 1.53 -7.56
N ILE A 155 4.08 1.81 -8.32
CA ILE A 155 4.18 1.84 -9.79
C ILE A 155 5.16 2.93 -10.24
N TYR A 156 5.09 4.13 -9.67
CA TYR A 156 6.02 5.21 -9.95
C TYR A 156 7.48 4.82 -9.66
N ARG A 157 7.77 4.32 -8.46
CA ARG A 157 9.13 3.95 -8.04
C ARG A 157 9.71 2.83 -8.93
N ASN A 158 8.92 1.80 -9.22
CA ASN A 158 9.38 0.69 -10.04
C ASN A 158 9.55 1.06 -11.52
N TRP A 159 8.73 1.98 -12.03
CA TRP A 159 8.96 2.55 -13.35
C TRP A 159 10.28 3.33 -13.41
N GLN A 160 10.56 4.19 -12.41
CA GLN A 160 11.83 4.93 -12.32
C GLN A 160 13.04 4.01 -12.15
N ALA A 161 12.88 2.87 -11.46
CA ALA A 161 13.95 1.88 -11.31
C ALA A 161 14.19 1.03 -12.57
N HIS A 162 13.18 0.91 -13.45
CA HIS A 162 13.22 0.09 -14.66
C HIS A 162 12.73 0.83 -15.91
N PRO A 163 13.27 2.03 -16.24
CA PRO A 163 12.70 2.90 -17.26
C PRO A 163 12.85 2.35 -18.69
N ASP A 164 13.83 1.49 -18.93
CA ASP A 164 14.09 0.90 -20.26
C ASP A 164 13.15 -0.29 -20.57
N THR A 165 12.66 -0.97 -19.53
CA THR A 165 11.87 -2.21 -19.67
C THR A 165 10.43 -2.05 -19.24
N THR A 166 10.07 -0.91 -18.64
CA THR A 166 8.72 -0.66 -18.14
C THR A 166 8.24 0.75 -18.43
N LYS A 167 6.92 0.93 -18.39
CA LYS A 167 6.22 2.21 -18.40
C LYS A 167 5.12 2.18 -17.34
N ALA A 168 4.68 3.35 -16.89
CA ALA A 168 3.57 3.48 -15.95
C ALA A 168 2.30 4.00 -16.63
N VAL A 169 1.15 3.43 -16.28
CA VAL A 169 -0.18 3.94 -16.62
C VAL A 169 -0.83 4.44 -15.34
N PHE A 170 -1.03 5.75 -15.26
CA PHE A 170 -1.60 6.44 -14.09
C PHE A 170 -3.04 6.92 -14.29
N ILE A 171 -3.66 6.58 -15.42
CA ILE A 171 -5.05 6.93 -15.69
C ILE A 171 -5.94 6.22 -14.66
N PRO A 172 -6.65 6.95 -13.78
CA PRO A 172 -7.47 6.31 -12.75
C PRO A 172 -8.58 5.47 -13.37
N PHE A 173 -8.82 4.30 -12.79
CA PHE A 173 -9.85 3.35 -13.24
C PHE A 173 -10.74 2.85 -12.09
N GLN A 174 -10.62 3.48 -10.92
CA GLN A 174 -11.32 3.14 -9.69
C GLN A 174 -11.34 4.36 -8.75
N ASP A 175 -12.22 4.33 -7.74
CA ASP A 175 -12.36 5.39 -6.74
C ASP A 175 -11.14 5.46 -5.79
N VAL A 176 -10.94 6.58 -5.11
CA VAL A 176 -9.83 6.71 -4.15
C VAL A 176 -9.94 5.67 -3.04
N GLU A 177 -8.84 4.95 -2.81
CA GLU A 177 -8.68 4.03 -1.69
C GLU A 177 -8.09 4.77 -0.49
N TYR A 178 -8.45 4.33 0.72
CA TYR A 178 -7.94 4.92 1.95
C TYR A 178 -7.28 3.87 2.82
N TRP A 179 -6.18 4.23 3.46
CA TRP A 179 -5.44 3.37 4.39
C TRP A 179 -5.77 3.71 5.83
N GLY A 180 -5.88 2.69 6.66
CA GLY A 180 -6.17 2.83 8.09
C GLY A 180 -5.40 1.81 8.92
N CYS A 181 -5.31 2.09 10.22
CA CYS A 181 -4.83 1.12 11.19
C CYS A 181 -5.94 0.13 11.48
N ALA A 182 -5.66 -1.16 11.39
CA ALA A 182 -6.62 -2.20 11.75
C ALA A 182 -6.38 -2.69 13.18
N VAL A 183 -7.45 -2.86 13.95
CA VAL A 183 -7.44 -3.48 15.28
C VAL A 183 -8.41 -4.67 15.31
N ALA A 184 -8.30 -5.52 16.34
CA ALA A 184 -9.23 -6.62 16.53
C ALA A 184 -10.69 -6.12 16.56
N LYS A 185 -11.61 -6.86 15.93
CA LYS A 185 -13.03 -6.51 15.86
C LYS A 185 -13.61 -6.27 17.26
N GLY A 186 -14.29 -5.14 17.45
CA GLY A 186 -14.87 -4.73 18.73
C GLY A 186 -13.90 -4.02 19.68
N ASN A 187 -12.63 -3.83 19.31
CA ASN A 187 -11.67 -3.08 20.13
C ASN A 187 -11.82 -1.56 19.91
N SER A 188 -13.00 -1.04 20.24
CA SER A 188 -13.35 0.36 20.03
C SER A 188 -12.52 1.33 20.88
N GLU A 189 -12.00 0.87 22.02
CA GLU A 189 -11.14 1.69 22.88
C GLU A 189 -9.81 2.01 22.19
N LEU A 190 -9.08 0.99 21.72
CA LEU A 190 -7.83 1.21 21.02
C LEU A 190 -8.05 1.94 19.69
N CYS A 191 -9.13 1.62 18.97
CA CYS A 191 -9.49 2.31 17.73
C CYS A 191 -9.70 3.82 17.98
N GLY A 192 -10.46 4.19 19.01
CA GLY A 192 -10.68 5.59 19.37
C GLY A 192 -9.38 6.32 19.75
N GLN A 193 -8.50 5.67 20.51
CA GLN A 193 -7.18 6.20 20.86
C GLN A 193 -6.31 6.45 19.62
N ILE A 194 -6.36 5.55 18.63
CA ILE A 194 -5.66 5.72 17.35
C ILE A 194 -6.24 6.90 16.57
N ASN A 195 -7.56 7.06 16.52
CA ASN A 195 -8.18 8.19 15.82
C ASN A 195 -7.81 9.54 16.44
N GLU A 196 -7.82 9.64 17.77
CA GLU A 196 -7.33 10.83 18.48
C GLU A 196 -5.86 11.13 18.15
N PHE A 197 -5.03 10.09 18.10
CA PHE A 197 -3.63 10.21 17.73
C PHE A 197 -3.46 10.66 16.27
N ILE A 198 -4.15 10.04 15.30
CA ILE A 198 -4.07 10.41 13.88
C ILE A 198 -4.39 11.89 13.73
N LYS A 199 -5.48 12.36 14.35
CA LYS A 199 -5.84 13.77 14.32
C LYS A 199 -4.72 14.66 14.88
N LYS A 200 -4.21 14.34 16.06
CA LYS A 200 -3.13 15.11 16.70
C LYS A 200 -1.85 15.10 15.85
N PHE A 201 -1.46 13.94 15.34
CA PHE A 201 -0.28 13.75 14.51
C PHE A 201 -0.37 14.57 13.22
N THR A 202 -1.54 14.61 12.59
CA THR A 202 -1.83 15.48 11.45
C THR A 202 -1.75 16.96 11.84
N ASP A 203 -2.44 17.38 12.90
CA ASP A 203 -2.49 18.77 13.36
C ASP A 203 -1.09 19.32 13.73
N GLU A 204 -0.17 18.45 14.14
CA GLU A 204 1.21 18.78 14.52
C GLU A 204 2.21 18.68 13.36
N GLY A 205 1.76 18.38 12.14
CA GLY A 205 2.63 18.29 10.96
C GLY A 205 3.44 17.00 10.86
N GLY A 206 3.06 15.95 11.58
CA GLY A 206 3.80 14.69 11.60
C GLY A 206 3.90 14.02 10.22
N TRP A 207 2.89 14.18 9.35
CA TRP A 207 2.94 13.70 7.97
C TRP A 207 3.92 14.48 7.10
N ASP A 208 4.08 15.78 7.35
CA ASP A 208 5.07 16.61 6.65
C ASP A 208 6.48 16.19 7.05
N GLU A 209 6.72 15.94 8.34
CA GLU A 209 8.01 15.43 8.83
C GLU A 209 8.36 14.06 8.23
N LEU A 210 7.40 13.13 8.19
CA LEU A 210 7.60 11.83 7.56
C LEU A 210 7.77 11.93 6.04
N THR A 211 7.07 12.87 5.38
CA THR A 211 7.23 13.15 3.95
C THR A 211 8.63 13.68 3.67
N GLU A 212 9.11 14.66 4.43
CA GLU A 212 10.45 15.22 4.27
C GLU A 212 11.52 14.13 4.44
N LYS A 213 11.36 13.28 5.46
CA LYS A 213 12.31 12.22 5.79
C LYS A 213 12.38 11.10 4.76
N TYR A 214 11.24 10.69 4.19
CA TYR A 214 11.14 9.44 3.41
C TYR A 214 10.71 9.59 1.95
N LEU A 215 10.07 10.71 1.60
CA LEU A 215 9.30 10.85 0.36
C LEU A 215 9.51 12.22 -0.34
N SER A 216 10.56 12.96 -0.01
CA SER A 216 10.79 14.30 -0.57
C SER A 216 10.82 14.31 -2.11
N GLU A 217 11.48 13.32 -2.73
CA GLU A 217 11.58 13.23 -4.20
C GLU A 217 10.24 12.81 -4.82
N GLU A 218 9.54 11.86 -4.19
CA GLU A 218 8.25 11.38 -4.65
C GLU A 218 7.15 12.42 -4.50
N LYS A 219 7.19 13.25 -3.45
CA LYS A 219 6.28 14.38 -3.29
C LYS A 219 6.41 15.36 -4.44
N LEU A 220 7.64 15.75 -4.79
CA LEU A 220 7.89 16.64 -5.93
C LEU A 220 7.41 16.04 -7.26
N ALA A 221 7.65 14.73 -7.46
CA ALA A 221 7.19 14.03 -8.63
C ALA A 221 5.65 13.98 -8.71
N PHE A 222 4.97 13.63 -7.62
CA PHE A 222 3.52 13.59 -7.55
C PHE A 222 2.91 14.96 -7.82
N ASP A 223 3.47 16.03 -7.25
CA ASP A 223 3.03 17.40 -7.51
C ASP A 223 3.19 17.75 -9.01
N SER A 224 4.29 17.36 -9.64
CA SER A 224 4.52 17.58 -11.08
C SER A 224 3.57 16.79 -11.98
N LEU A 225 3.13 15.62 -11.53
CA LEU A 225 2.18 14.75 -12.23
C LEU A 225 0.72 15.15 -11.96
N GLY A 226 0.49 16.10 -11.04
CA GLY A 226 -0.82 16.54 -10.62
C GLY A 226 -1.57 15.48 -9.80
N PHE A 227 -0.83 14.58 -9.13
CA PHE A 227 -1.42 13.58 -8.26
C PHE A 227 -1.76 14.18 -6.90
N LYS A 228 -2.84 13.67 -6.33
CA LYS A 228 -3.16 13.92 -4.93
C LYS A 228 -2.10 13.25 -4.06
N TRP A 229 -1.60 13.97 -3.06
CA TRP A 229 -0.61 13.41 -2.14
C TRP A 229 -1.26 12.45 -1.15
N PHE A 230 -0.52 11.42 -0.72
CA PHE A 230 -1.04 10.35 0.14
C PHE A 230 -1.67 10.89 1.42
N PHE A 231 -1.03 11.86 2.07
CA PHE A 231 -1.48 12.38 3.37
C PHE A 231 -2.41 13.59 3.26
N ASP A 232 -2.66 14.08 2.03
CA ASP A 232 -3.58 15.20 1.79
C ASP A 232 -5.02 14.67 1.75
N LEU A 233 -5.54 14.15 2.85
CA LEU A 233 -6.94 13.71 2.90
C LEU A 233 -7.88 14.92 2.73
N ASP A 234 -8.91 14.81 1.89
CA ASP A 234 -9.89 15.90 1.77
C ASP A 234 -10.71 15.95 3.07
N GLU A 235 -10.93 17.16 3.61
CA GLU A 235 -11.84 17.41 4.74
C GLU A 235 -13.31 17.11 4.41
#